data_AF-L8HUC8-F1
#
_entry.id   AF-L8HUC8-F1
#
_cell.length_a   1.000
_cell.length_b   1.000
_cell.length_c   1.000
_cell.angle_alpha   90.00
_cell.angle_beta   90.00
_cell.angle_gamma   90.00
#
_symmetry.space_group_name_H-M   'P 1'
#
loop_
_entity.id
_entity.type
_entity.pdbx_description
1 polymer ?
#
loop_
_entity_poly.entity_id
_entity_poly.type
_entity_poly.pdbx_seq_one_letter_code
_entity_poly.pdbx_strand_id
1 'polypeptide(L)' 'LLSGASELTALGQRSDSYICARKGGTCNLSPCPLYNRVEGTCYRGKAKCCIR' A
#
# COMPACT_ATOMS: atom_id res chain seq x y z
N LEU A 1 -0.59 2.27 -33.30
CA LEU A 1 -1.79 2.51 -32.47
C LEU A 1 -1.38 2.32 -31.02
N LEU A 2 -1.09 3.42 -30.30
CA LEU A 2 -0.70 3.35 -28.89
C LEU A 2 -1.98 3.21 -28.06
N SER A 3 -2.29 1.99 -27.64
CA SER A 3 -3.47 1.65 -26.84
C SER A 3 -3.31 2.20 -25.42
N GLY A 4 -3.69 3.46 -25.22
CA GLY A 4 -3.77 4.16 -23.93
C GLY A 4 -4.93 3.68 -23.04
N ALA A 5 -5.13 2.36 -22.93
CA ALA A 5 -6.16 1.76 -22.07
C ALA A 5 -5.62 1.25 -20.72
N SER A 6 -4.30 1.14 -20.57
CA SER A 6 -3.67 0.60 -19.34
C SER A 6 -3.50 1.63 -18.22
N GLU A 7 -3.59 2.93 -18.52
CA GLU A 7 -3.45 3.99 -17.52
C GLU A 7 -4.78 4.35 -16.82
N LEU A 8 -5.94 4.04 -17.43
CA LEU A 8 -7.24 4.30 -16.80
C LEU A 8 -7.54 3.33 -15.64
N THR A 9 -7.05 2.09 -15.72
CA THR A 9 -7.15 1.13 -14.60
C THR A 9 -6.28 1.58 -13.42
N ALA A 10 -5.18 2.29 -13.66
CA ALA A 10 -4.31 2.81 -12.62
C ALA A 10 -4.92 4.00 -11.85
N LEU A 11 -5.78 4.82 -12.48
CA LEU A 11 -6.50 5.91 -11.82
C LEU A 11 -7.51 5.44 -10.77
N GLY A 12 -8.03 4.21 -10.90
CA GLY A 12 -8.92 3.57 -9.91
C GLY A 12 -8.20 2.68 -8.89
N GLN A 13 -7.00 2.18 -9.21
CA GLN A 13 -6.20 1.35 -8.31
C GLN A 13 -5.50 2.22 -7.27
N ARG A 14 -6.13 2.36 -6.11
CA ARG A 14 -5.52 3.01 -4.94
C ARG A 14 -4.20 2.32 -4.60
N SER A 15 -3.15 3.10 -4.37
CA SER A 15 -1.85 2.56 -3.95
C SER A 15 -1.97 1.81 -2.62
N ASP A 16 -1.14 0.79 -2.44
CA ASP A 16 -1.06 0.03 -1.20
C ASP A 16 -0.75 0.94 0.01
N SER A 17 0.12 1.94 -0.18
CA SER A 17 0.37 2.99 0.81
C SER A 17 -0.88 3.80 1.17
N TYR A 18 -1.70 4.20 0.18
CA TYR A 18 -2.95 4.91 0.44
C TYR A 18 -3.96 4.04 1.19
N ILE A 19 -4.09 2.77 0.78
CA ILE A 19 -4.98 1.80 1.44
C ILE A 19 -4.55 1.63 2.92
N CYS A 20 -3.24 1.52 3.17
CA CYS A 20 -2.70 1.41 4.52
C CYS A 20 -3.05 2.62 5.38
N ALA A 21 -2.79 3.84 4.88
CA ALA A 21 -3.08 5.07 5.60
C ALA A 21 -4.57 5.24 5.89
N ARG A 22 -5.45 4.88 4.94
CA ARG A 22 -6.91 4.94 5.12
C ARG A 22 -7.42 4.02 6.22
N LYS A 23 -6.72 2.92 6.50
CA LYS A 23 -7.03 1.99 7.60
C LYS A 23 -6.44 2.42 8.94
N GLY A 24 -5.75 3.57 9.01
CA GLY A 24 -5.03 4.02 10.21
C GLY A 24 -3.68 3.30 10.42
N GLY A 25 -3.16 2.64 9.38
CA GLY A 25 -1.88 1.97 9.41
C GLY A 25 -0.71 2.88 9.09
N THR A 26 0.50 2.36 9.30
CA THR A 26 1.78 3.01 8.96
C THR A 26 2.63 2.10 8.08
N CYS A 27 3.32 2.68 7.11
CA CYS A 27 4.21 1.94 6.22
C CYS A 27 5.62 1.84 6.81
N ASN A 28 6.10 0.62 7.05
CA ASN A 28 7.44 0.37 7.60
C ASN A 28 8.25 -0.51 6.64
N LEU A 29 9.45 -0.05 6.25
CA LEU A 29 10.42 -0.86 5.49
C LEU A 29 11.06 -1.95 6.37
N SER A 30 11.22 -1.65 7.66
CA SER A 30 11.60 -2.59 8.70
C SER A 30 10.40 -3.42 9.19
N PRO A 31 10.61 -4.46 10.03
CA PRO A 31 9.50 -5.13 10.72
C PRO A 31 8.59 -4.14 11.45
N CYS A 32 7.31 -4.49 11.62
CA CYS A 32 6.36 -3.63 12.32
C CYS A 32 6.81 -3.40 13.78
N PRO A 33 6.48 -2.23 14.36
CA PRO A 33 6.70 -1.97 15.78
C PRO A 33 6.07 -3.06 16.66
N LEU A 34 6.61 -3.24 17.87
CA LEU A 34 6.09 -4.20 18.83
C LEU A 34 4.57 -3.99 19.03
N TYR A 35 3.80 -5.09 19.05
CA TYR A 35 2.34 -5.14 19.13
C TYR A 35 1.55 -4.73 17.88
N ASN A 36 2.18 -4.16 16.85
CA ASN A 36 1.51 -3.92 15.58
C ASN A 36 1.49 -5.21 14.74
N ARG A 37 0.37 -5.44 14.05
CA ARG A 37 0.22 -6.54 13.09
C ARG A 37 0.42 -6.05 11.65
N VAL A 38 0.94 -6.94 10.79
CA VAL A 38 1.03 -6.70 9.35
C VAL A 38 -0.33 -6.98 8.74
N GLU A 39 -0.94 -6.00 8.07
CA GLU A 39 -2.23 -6.16 7.38
C GLU A 39 -2.13 -6.06 5.85
N GLY A 40 -0.94 -5.78 5.33
CA GLY A 40 -0.72 -5.66 3.90
C GLY A 40 0.66 -5.09 3.59
N THR A 41 0.79 -4.48 2.42
CA THR A 41 2.04 -3.88 1.95
C THR A 41 1.93 -2.37 1.75
N CYS A 42 3.09 -1.75 1.53
CA CYS A 42 3.22 -0.37 1.08
C CYS A 42 4.31 -0.25 0.01
N TYR A 43 4.28 0.85 -0.73
CA TYR A 43 5.26 1.21 -1.77
C TYR A 43 5.46 0.11 -2.81
N ARG A 44 4.35 -0.43 -3.35
CA ARG A 44 4.35 -1.54 -4.32
C ARG A 44 5.02 -2.80 -3.77
N GLY A 45 4.69 -3.16 -2.52
CA GLY A 45 5.22 -4.38 -1.90
C GLY A 45 6.59 -4.24 -1.21
N LYS A 46 7.23 -3.07 -1.27
CA LYS A 46 8.57 -2.87 -0.69
C LYS A 46 8.56 -2.71 0.83
N ALA A 47 7.42 -2.35 1.40
CA ALA A 47 7.24 -2.14 2.83
C ALA A 47 6.01 -2.89 3.36
N LYS A 48 5.92 -3.01 4.68
CA LYS A 48 4.80 -3.61 5.39
C LYS A 48 3.82 -2.52 5.82
N CYS A 49 2.52 -2.78 5.66
CA CYS A 49 1.49 -1.98 6.29
C CYS A 49 1.25 -2.50 7.72
N CYS A 50 1.58 -1.67 8.71
CA CYS A 50 1.53 -2.01 10.12
C CYS A 50 0.35 -1.29 10.80
N ILE A 51 -0.56 -2.05 11.40
CA ILE A 51 -1.72 -1.53 12.12
C ILE A 51 -1.63 -1.97 13.59
N ARG A 52 -2.10 -1.14 14.51
CA ARG A 52 -2.25 -1.51 15.92
C ARG A 52 -3.34 -2.56 16.12
#